data_AF-A0A914Y4R0-F1
#
_entry.id   AF-A0A914Y4R0-F1
#
_cell.length_a   1.000
_cell.length_b   1.000
_cell.length_c   1.000
_cell.angle_alpha   90.00
_cell.angle_beta   90.00
_cell.angle_gamma   90.00
#
_symmetry.space_group_name_H-M   'P 1'
#
loop_
_entity.id
_entity.type
_entity.pdbx_description
1 polymer ?
#
loop_
_entity_poly.entity_id
_entity_poly.type
_entity_poly.pdbx_seq_one_letter_code
_entity_poly.pdbx_strand_id
1 'polypeptide(L)'
;MDLKGLKDSTKNHSQKLSAIGDEIVEKLVEWTKRLPFYGELPITVYTQLLTQRWAELVILSSCFYAVGKNNSLMPKNRGEIVSLNSVAHNLSLLQHRLSSVMEKCVPIETIANDTGVFVEQFTHLINSFSKLSVPVEAYVCLKAITLLNSNNNEPPKIDESSAKRISLIQDQFVKALQIHLCQIENGPRLSDIFAWLPSLRAVASLLLEGKMFYVPFLICREPTILHPLKIEINLE
;
A
#
# COMPACT_ATOMS: atom_id res chain seq x y z
N MET A 1 -36.95 9.04 -15.20
CA MET A 1 -35.72 9.40 -14.46
C MET A 1 -34.60 9.44 -15.49
N ASP A 2 -34.09 10.64 -15.76
CA ASP A 2 -33.27 10.93 -16.95
C ASP A 2 -31.79 10.54 -16.76
N LEU A 3 -31.26 9.76 -17.70
CA LEU A 3 -29.89 9.17 -17.67
C LEU A 3 -28.74 10.18 -17.80
N LYS A 4 -29.05 11.47 -17.98
CA LYS A 4 -28.06 12.55 -18.02
C LYS A 4 -27.60 13.02 -16.64
N GLY A 5 -28.46 12.98 -15.62
CA GLY A 5 -28.10 13.41 -14.25
C GLY A 5 -27.12 12.48 -13.54
N LEU A 6 -27.01 11.23 -13.97
CA LEU A 6 -26.08 10.26 -13.41
C LEU A 6 -24.63 10.51 -13.88
N LYS A 7 -24.42 11.09 -15.06
CA LYS A 7 -23.08 11.30 -15.64
C LYS A 7 -22.29 12.43 -14.96
N ASP A 8 -22.95 13.52 -14.55
CA ASP A 8 -22.27 14.63 -13.86
C ASP A 8 -21.91 14.29 -12.41
N SER A 9 -22.75 13.53 -11.71
CA SER A 9 -22.46 13.02 -10.36
C SER A 9 -21.32 12.00 -10.37
N THR A 10 -21.25 11.12 -11.38
CA THR A 10 -20.15 10.16 -11.53
C THR A 10 -18.80 10.85 -11.77
N LYS A 11 -18.81 12.01 -12.45
CA LYS A 11 -17.60 12.80 -12.73
C LYS A 11 -17.01 13.38 -11.43
N ASN A 12 -17.83 13.96 -10.57
CA ASN A 12 -17.39 14.49 -9.27
C ASN A 12 -16.86 13.39 -8.33
N HIS A 13 -17.44 12.20 -8.37
CA HIS A 13 -16.97 11.09 -7.53
C HIS A 13 -15.63 10.51 -8.01
N SER A 14 -15.44 10.41 -9.33
CA SER A 14 -14.15 10.02 -9.91
C SER A 14 -13.04 11.00 -9.56
N GLN A 15 -13.34 12.30 -9.42
CA GLN A 15 -12.39 13.32 -8.98
C GLN A 15 -11.97 13.13 -7.53
N LYS A 16 -12.89 12.77 -6.62
CA LYS A 16 -12.55 12.49 -5.22
C LYS A 16 -11.61 11.30 -5.09
N LEU A 17 -11.88 10.20 -5.82
CA LEU A 17 -10.99 9.04 -5.86
C LEU A 17 -9.64 9.37 -6.50
N SER A 18 -9.63 10.20 -7.55
CA SER A 18 -8.39 10.69 -8.18
C SER A 18 -7.55 11.52 -7.20
N ALA A 19 -8.16 12.44 -6.47
CA ALA A 19 -7.44 13.29 -5.50
C ALA A 19 -6.74 12.46 -4.41
N ILE A 20 -7.39 11.37 -3.98
CA ILE A 20 -6.77 10.41 -3.05
C ILE A 20 -5.57 9.70 -3.70
N GLY A 21 -5.67 9.31 -4.97
CA GLY A 21 -4.57 8.73 -5.74
C GLY A 21 -3.39 9.71 -5.91
N ASP A 22 -3.68 10.96 -6.25
CA ASP A 22 -2.67 12.01 -6.45
C ASP A 22 -1.86 12.25 -5.18
N GLU A 23 -2.53 12.26 -4.04
CA GLU A 23 -1.91 12.48 -2.74
C GLU A 23 -1.05 11.28 -2.28
N ILE A 24 -1.45 10.04 -2.59
CA ILE A 24 -0.58 8.87 -2.41
C ILE A 24 0.71 9.06 -3.22
N VAL A 25 0.57 9.43 -4.50
CA VAL A 25 1.72 9.59 -5.40
C VAL A 25 2.63 10.71 -4.91
N GLU A 26 2.08 11.86 -4.51
CA GLU A 26 2.83 12.98 -3.94
C GLU A 26 3.70 12.53 -2.77
N LYS A 27 3.13 11.80 -1.81
CA LYS A 27 3.87 11.32 -0.65
C LYS A 27 4.90 10.25 -0.97
N LEU A 28 4.64 9.37 -1.94
CA LEU A 28 5.64 8.41 -2.39
C LEU A 28 6.84 9.14 -3.00
N VAL A 29 6.59 10.22 -3.75
CA VAL A 29 7.64 11.08 -4.29
C VAL A 29 8.39 11.79 -3.18
N GLU A 30 7.69 12.37 -2.20
CA GLU A 30 8.34 13.02 -1.04
C GLU A 30 9.18 12.04 -0.22
N TRP A 31 8.66 10.85 0.08
CA TRP A 31 9.41 9.79 0.75
C TRP A 31 10.67 9.42 -0.04
N THR A 32 10.56 9.27 -1.37
CA THR A 32 11.70 8.92 -2.24
C THR A 32 12.80 9.99 -2.18
N LYS A 33 12.43 11.27 -2.15
CA LYS A 33 13.38 12.40 -2.02
C LYS A 33 14.14 12.42 -0.68
N ARG A 34 13.59 11.77 0.36
CA ARG A 34 14.19 11.71 1.71
C ARG A 34 15.07 10.46 1.90
N LEU A 35 15.16 9.58 0.91
CA LEU A 35 16.00 8.39 1.00
C LEU A 35 17.48 8.79 1.14
N PRO A 36 18.26 8.10 1.99
CA PRO A 36 19.65 8.45 2.24
C PRO A 36 20.54 8.33 0.99
N PHE A 37 20.09 7.58 -0.02
CA PHE A 37 20.77 7.37 -1.29
C PHE A 37 20.15 8.16 -2.45
N TYR A 38 19.26 9.14 -2.19
CA TYR A 38 18.53 9.87 -3.25
C TYR A 38 19.47 10.55 -4.27
N GLY A 39 20.65 10.98 -3.84
CA GLY A 39 21.66 11.60 -4.71
C GLY A 39 22.46 10.61 -5.59
N GLU A 40 22.23 9.30 -5.47
CA GLU A 40 23.07 8.28 -6.11
C GLU A 40 22.52 7.78 -7.45
N LEU A 41 21.25 8.05 -7.76
CA LEU A 41 20.60 7.63 -8.99
C LEU A 41 19.97 8.84 -9.71
N PRO A 42 19.87 8.81 -11.04
CA PRO A 42 19.12 9.82 -11.78
C PRO A 42 17.63 9.87 -11.39
N ILE A 43 17.02 11.06 -11.46
CA ILE A 43 15.59 11.24 -11.19
C ILE A 43 14.72 10.34 -12.08
N THR A 44 15.12 10.14 -13.34
CA THR A 44 14.43 9.26 -14.30
C THR A 44 14.33 7.83 -13.80
N VAL A 45 15.36 7.34 -13.08
CA VAL A 45 15.36 6.01 -12.47
C VAL A 45 14.33 5.96 -11.34
N TYR A 46 14.30 6.96 -10.45
CA TYR A 46 13.27 7.00 -9.39
C TYR A 46 11.85 7.08 -9.94
N THR A 47 11.62 7.85 -11.01
CA THR A 47 10.33 7.90 -11.69
C THR A 47 9.93 6.52 -12.21
N GLN A 48 10.86 5.79 -12.83
CA GLN A 48 10.60 4.43 -13.33
C GLN A 48 10.33 3.44 -12.19
N LEU A 49 11.16 3.44 -11.14
CA LEU A 49 10.98 2.56 -9.98
C LEU A 49 9.62 2.81 -9.30
N LEU A 50 9.24 4.07 -9.07
CA LEU A 50 7.94 4.41 -8.52
C LEU A 50 6.79 3.99 -9.44
N THR A 51 6.91 4.22 -10.76
CA THR A 51 5.88 3.79 -11.73
C THR A 51 5.64 2.29 -11.66
N GLN A 52 6.68 1.49 -11.42
CA GLN A 52 6.58 0.03 -11.36
C GLN A 52 6.19 -0.50 -9.98
N ARG A 53 6.56 0.18 -8.88
CA ARG A 53 6.48 -0.36 -7.51
C ARG A 53 5.50 0.37 -6.59
N TRP A 54 4.85 1.45 -7.03
CA TRP A 54 3.94 2.22 -6.17
C TRP A 54 2.86 1.35 -5.53
N ALA A 55 2.26 0.41 -6.28
CA ALA A 55 1.21 -0.47 -5.77
C ALA A 55 1.74 -1.39 -4.65
N GLU A 56 2.93 -1.99 -4.83
CA GLU A 56 3.57 -2.79 -3.77
C GLU A 56 3.88 -1.95 -2.53
N LEU A 57 4.38 -0.73 -2.71
CA LEU A 57 4.69 0.19 -1.60
C LEU A 57 3.42 0.58 -0.82
N VAL A 58 2.31 0.83 -1.52
CA VAL A 58 1.01 1.14 -0.91
C VAL A 58 0.47 -0.05 -0.13
N ILE A 59 0.49 -1.25 -0.72
CA ILE A 59 -0.01 -2.47 -0.05
C ILE A 59 0.88 -2.81 1.16
N LEU A 60 2.20 -2.74 1.03
CA LEU A 60 3.13 -2.98 2.15
C LEU A 60 2.88 -2.00 3.30
N SER A 61 2.71 -0.71 3.00
CA SER A 61 2.40 0.30 4.01
C SER A 61 1.04 0.02 4.67
N SER A 62 0.04 -0.38 3.88
CA SER A 62 -1.29 -0.72 4.37
C SER A 62 -1.25 -1.92 5.32
N CYS A 63 -0.47 -2.97 5.01
CA CYS A 63 -0.26 -4.11 5.89
C CYS A 63 0.37 -3.68 7.23
N PHE A 64 1.44 -2.91 7.19
CA PHE A 64 2.15 -2.45 8.38
C PHE A 64 1.25 -1.64 9.32
N TYR A 65 0.54 -0.65 8.79
CA TYR A 65 -0.38 0.16 9.59
C TYR A 65 -1.61 -0.59 10.07
N ALA A 66 -2.17 -1.49 9.27
CA ALA A 66 -3.29 -2.33 9.70
C ALA A 66 -2.91 -3.19 10.91
N VAL A 67 -1.73 -3.83 10.88
CA VAL A 67 -1.23 -4.64 12.00
C VAL A 67 -0.94 -3.77 13.22
N GLY A 68 -0.24 -2.64 13.04
CA GLY A 68 0.05 -1.71 14.14
C GLY A 68 -1.21 -1.19 14.84
N LYS A 69 -2.25 -0.82 14.07
CA LYS A 69 -3.55 -0.41 14.61
C LYS A 69 -4.26 -1.57 15.32
N ASN A 70 -4.16 -2.79 14.82
CA ASN A 70 -4.75 -3.96 15.49
C ASN A 70 -4.05 -4.30 16.82
N ASN A 71 -2.75 -4.00 16.96
CA ASN A 71 -1.99 -4.23 18.18
C ASN A 71 -2.08 -3.10 19.22
N SER A 72 -2.51 -1.89 18.83
CA SER A 72 -2.67 -0.77 19.77
C SER A 72 -3.73 -1.04 20.85
N LEU A 73 -3.42 -0.68 22.10
CA LEU A 73 -4.25 -0.90 23.31
C LEU A 73 -5.32 0.18 23.55
N MET A 74 -5.39 1.22 22.71
CA MET A 74 -6.37 2.31 22.87
C MET A 74 -7.80 1.87 22.55
N PRO A 75 -8.83 2.48 23.16
CA PRO A 75 -10.24 2.17 22.85
C PRO A 75 -10.55 2.53 21.39
N LYS A 76 -10.76 1.50 20.57
CA LYS A 76 -10.99 1.60 19.12
C LYS A 76 -12.47 1.82 18.82
N ASN A 77 -12.79 2.71 17.88
CA ASN A 77 -13.94 2.50 17.01
C ASN A 77 -13.66 1.25 16.16
N ARG A 78 -13.99 0.06 16.69
CA ARG A 78 -13.72 -1.24 16.03
C ARG A 78 -14.35 -1.34 14.63
N GLY A 79 -15.37 -0.54 14.35
CA GLY A 79 -16.03 -0.45 13.04
C GLY A 79 -15.18 0.19 11.95
N GLU A 80 -14.06 0.85 12.27
CA GLU A 80 -13.28 1.61 11.29
C GLU A 80 -11.94 0.95 10.89
N ILE A 81 -11.57 -0.15 11.53
CA ILE A 81 -10.24 -0.78 11.37
C ILE A 81 -10.37 -2.05 10.52
N VAL A 82 -9.39 -2.27 9.64
CA VAL A 82 -9.27 -3.50 8.86
C VAL A 82 -9.05 -4.68 9.81
N SER A 83 -9.88 -5.70 9.71
CA SER A 83 -9.75 -6.95 10.45
C SER A 83 -8.66 -7.83 9.83
N LEU A 84 -7.82 -8.45 10.67
CA LEU A 84 -6.80 -9.39 10.23
C LEU A 84 -7.36 -10.77 9.84
N ASN A 85 -8.62 -11.08 10.18
CA ASN A 85 -9.16 -12.43 10.03
C ASN A 85 -10.59 -12.51 9.47
N SER A 86 -11.23 -11.38 9.15
CA SER A 86 -12.61 -11.36 8.68
C SER A 86 -12.76 -10.60 7.36
N VAL A 87 -12.91 -11.36 6.28
CA VAL A 87 -13.19 -10.83 4.93
C VAL A 87 -14.53 -10.10 4.91
N ALA A 88 -15.56 -10.65 5.57
CA ALA A 88 -16.89 -10.04 5.65
C ALA A 88 -16.86 -8.66 6.34
N HIS A 89 -16.09 -8.53 7.43
CA HIS A 89 -15.87 -7.25 8.08
C HIS A 89 -15.16 -6.26 7.15
N ASN A 90 -14.11 -6.72 6.45
CA ASN A 90 -13.34 -5.88 5.55
C ASN A 90 -14.15 -5.41 4.34
N LEU A 91 -15.05 -6.24 3.82
CA LEU A 91 -16.00 -5.86 2.76
C LEU A 91 -17.00 -4.81 3.25
N SER A 92 -17.56 -4.99 4.44
CA SER A 92 -18.46 -4.00 5.05
C SER A 92 -17.75 -2.66 5.30
N LEU A 93 -16.49 -2.71 5.77
CA LEU A 93 -15.66 -1.53 5.96
C LEU A 93 -15.37 -0.82 4.64
N LEU A 94 -15.00 -1.55 3.58
CA LEU A 94 -14.81 -0.97 2.24
C LEU A 94 -16.11 -0.33 1.75
N GLN A 95 -17.24 -1.01 1.87
CA GLN A 95 -18.55 -0.48 1.48
C GLN A 95 -18.87 0.82 2.22
N HIS A 96 -18.66 0.85 3.54
CA HIS A 96 -18.88 2.04 4.36
C HIS A 96 -18.03 3.22 3.89
N ARG A 97 -16.71 2.99 3.75
CA ARG A 97 -15.77 4.06 3.33
C ARG A 97 -16.04 4.53 1.91
N LEU A 98 -16.31 3.61 0.99
CA LEU A 98 -16.62 3.99 -0.39
C LEU A 98 -17.94 4.74 -0.46
N SER A 99 -18.97 4.31 0.27
CA SER A 99 -20.26 5.01 0.32
C SER A 99 -20.12 6.43 0.89
N SER A 100 -19.23 6.61 1.87
CA SER A 100 -18.87 7.92 2.43
C SER A 100 -18.15 8.81 1.40
N VAL A 101 -17.12 8.30 0.71
CA VAL A 101 -16.39 9.06 -0.34
C VAL A 101 -17.32 9.43 -1.51
N MET A 102 -18.19 8.50 -1.90
CA MET A 102 -19.10 8.66 -3.03
C MET A 102 -20.38 9.42 -2.63
N GLU A 103 -20.56 9.80 -1.36
CA GLU A 103 -21.78 10.43 -0.81
C GLU A 103 -23.07 9.73 -1.25
N LYS A 104 -23.00 8.40 -1.41
CA LYS A 104 -24.07 7.57 -1.93
C LYS A 104 -23.95 6.16 -1.37
N CYS A 105 -25.08 5.58 -0.98
CA CYS A 105 -25.13 4.18 -0.59
C CYS A 105 -24.73 3.28 -1.77
N VAL A 106 -23.62 2.56 -1.62
CA VAL A 106 -23.18 1.53 -2.58
C VAL A 106 -23.63 0.16 -2.06
N PRO A 107 -24.39 -0.63 -2.82
CA PRO A 107 -24.81 -1.95 -2.38
C PRO A 107 -23.62 -2.88 -2.11
N ILE A 108 -23.67 -3.62 -1.00
CA ILE A 108 -22.61 -4.57 -0.61
C ILE A 108 -22.38 -5.65 -1.68
N GLU A 109 -23.42 -6.05 -2.42
CA GLU A 109 -23.34 -7.02 -3.52
C GLU A 109 -22.50 -6.49 -4.68
N THR A 110 -22.65 -5.22 -5.03
CA THR A 110 -21.84 -4.56 -6.07
C THR A 110 -20.37 -4.51 -5.64
N ILE A 111 -20.11 -4.16 -4.38
CA ILE A 111 -18.75 -4.20 -3.81
C ILE A 111 -18.18 -5.61 -3.84
N ALA A 112 -18.92 -6.61 -3.37
CA ALA A 112 -18.45 -7.99 -3.31
C ALA A 112 -18.09 -8.53 -4.70
N ASN A 113 -18.90 -8.23 -5.73
CA ASN A 113 -18.62 -8.66 -7.10
C ASN A 113 -17.38 -7.98 -7.70
N ASP A 114 -17.22 -6.68 -7.50
CA ASP A 114 -16.14 -5.92 -8.13
C ASP A 114 -14.83 -5.96 -7.35
N THR A 115 -14.89 -6.18 -6.03
CA THR A 115 -13.75 -6.00 -5.10
C THR A 115 -13.47 -7.21 -4.21
N GLY A 116 -14.34 -8.23 -4.22
CA GLY A 116 -14.27 -9.36 -3.30
C GLY A 116 -12.94 -10.10 -3.32
N VAL A 117 -12.44 -10.41 -4.51
CA VAL A 117 -11.16 -11.13 -4.69
C VAL A 117 -10.01 -10.35 -4.07
N PHE A 118 -9.91 -9.05 -4.32
CA PHE A 118 -8.87 -8.22 -3.72
C PHE A 118 -9.00 -8.17 -2.20
N VAL A 119 -10.21 -7.97 -1.66
CA VAL A 119 -10.41 -7.87 -0.20
C VAL A 119 -10.06 -9.19 0.49
N GLU A 120 -10.42 -10.32 -0.11
CA GLU A 120 -10.04 -11.65 0.37
C GLU A 120 -8.51 -11.82 0.38
N GLN A 121 -7.85 -11.59 -0.75
CA GLN A 121 -6.40 -11.75 -0.89
C GLN A 121 -5.63 -10.78 0.01
N PHE A 122 -6.09 -9.53 0.13
CA PHE A 122 -5.51 -8.56 1.06
C PHE A 122 -5.71 -8.99 2.52
N THR A 123 -6.87 -9.56 2.88
CA THR A 123 -7.12 -10.08 4.25
C THR A 123 -6.16 -11.23 4.58
N HIS A 124 -5.90 -12.13 3.64
CA HIS A 124 -4.89 -13.18 3.83
C HIS A 124 -3.47 -12.62 3.91
N LEU A 125 -3.17 -11.59 3.11
CA LEU A 125 -1.87 -10.92 3.10
C LEU A 125 -1.58 -10.23 4.44
N ILE A 126 -2.51 -9.46 5.00
CA ILE A 126 -2.33 -8.79 6.29
C ILE A 126 -2.23 -9.80 7.45
N ASN A 127 -2.98 -10.91 7.40
CA ASN A 127 -2.92 -11.97 8.41
C ASN A 127 -1.56 -12.70 8.40
N SER A 128 -1.00 -12.93 7.21
CA SER A 128 0.34 -13.51 7.09
C SER A 128 1.41 -12.51 7.53
N PHE A 129 1.27 -11.24 7.16
CA PHE A 129 2.18 -10.18 7.60
C PHE A 129 2.18 -9.99 9.12
N SER A 130 1.02 -10.09 9.79
CA SER A 130 0.94 -9.96 11.25
C SER A 130 1.70 -11.04 11.99
N LYS A 131 1.84 -12.24 11.41
CA LYS A 131 2.58 -13.36 12.00
C LYS A 131 4.10 -13.19 11.88
N LEU A 132 4.57 -12.35 10.96
CA LEU A 132 5.99 -12.02 10.84
C LEU A 132 6.45 -11.10 11.98
N SER A 133 5.57 -10.36 12.63
CA SER A 133 5.95 -9.42 13.71
C SER A 133 7.06 -8.45 13.27
N VAL A 134 6.94 -7.89 12.07
CA VAL A 134 7.94 -7.00 11.47
C VAL A 134 8.10 -5.72 12.30
N PRO A 135 9.29 -5.43 12.86
CA PRO A 135 9.54 -4.16 13.56
C PRO A 135 9.65 -2.98 12.59
N VAL A 136 9.62 -1.76 13.13
CA VAL A 136 9.61 -0.52 12.32
C VAL A 136 10.87 -0.42 11.46
N GLU A 137 12.04 -0.74 12.02
CA GLU A 137 13.34 -0.68 11.35
C GLU A 137 13.42 -1.66 10.19
N ALA A 138 12.90 -2.88 10.38
CA ALA A 138 12.80 -3.88 9.31
C ALA A 138 11.82 -3.44 8.22
N TYR A 139 10.70 -2.82 8.59
CA TYR A 139 9.72 -2.28 7.64
C TYR A 139 10.31 -1.18 6.77
N VAL A 140 11.11 -0.26 7.34
CA VAL A 140 11.81 0.78 6.58
C VAL A 140 12.75 0.15 5.54
N CYS A 141 13.52 -0.88 5.93
CA CYS A 141 14.37 -1.61 5.00
C CYS A 141 13.55 -2.31 3.90
N LEU A 142 12.41 -2.91 4.26
CA LEU A 142 11.54 -3.59 3.29
C LEU A 142 10.94 -2.64 2.26
N LYS A 143 10.56 -1.41 2.65
CA LYS A 143 10.14 -0.38 1.69
C LYS A 143 11.25 -0.05 0.69
N ALA A 144 12.47 0.17 1.18
CA ALA A 144 13.61 0.46 0.30
C ALA A 144 13.92 -0.72 -0.65
N ILE A 145 13.94 -1.95 -0.13
CA ILE A 145 14.15 -3.17 -0.93
C ILE A 145 13.05 -3.33 -1.98
N THR A 146 11.80 -3.05 -1.63
CA THR A 146 10.64 -3.13 -2.53
C THR A 146 10.74 -2.11 -3.66
N LEU A 147 11.09 -0.86 -3.36
CA LEU A 147 11.32 0.19 -4.36
C LEU A 147 12.46 -0.20 -5.32
N LEU A 148 13.58 -0.70 -4.78
CA LEU A 148 14.80 -1.02 -5.52
C LEU A 148 14.74 -2.37 -6.25
N ASN A 149 13.67 -3.13 -6.07
CA ASN A 149 13.55 -4.42 -6.71
C ASN A 149 13.33 -4.22 -8.21
N SER A 150 14.30 -4.56 -9.05
CA SER A 150 14.13 -4.58 -10.50
C SER A 150 13.41 -5.87 -10.89
N ASN A 151 12.22 -5.80 -11.50
CA ASN A 151 11.55 -7.00 -12.02
C ASN A 151 12.16 -7.31 -13.39
N ASN A 152 12.64 -8.54 -13.60
CA ASN A 152 13.31 -8.96 -14.84
C ASN A 152 12.36 -9.10 -16.04
N ASN A 153 11.08 -8.77 -15.89
CA ASN A 153 10.03 -9.11 -16.86
C ASN A 153 9.81 -8.05 -17.95
N GLU A 154 10.40 -6.86 -17.83
CA GLU A 154 10.40 -5.85 -18.89
C GLU A 154 11.85 -5.49 -19.26
N PRO A 155 12.13 -5.22 -20.55
CA PRO A 155 13.47 -4.79 -20.96
C PRO A 155 13.89 -3.55 -20.18
N PRO A 156 15.15 -3.47 -19.72
CA PRO A 156 15.57 -2.41 -18.84
C PRO A 156 15.51 -1.06 -19.58
N LYS A 157 14.57 -0.20 -19.17
CA LYS A 157 14.61 1.24 -19.47
C LYS A 157 15.66 1.97 -18.62
N ILE A 158 16.30 1.24 -17.71
CA ILE A 158 17.37 1.69 -16.81
C ILE A 158 18.70 1.27 -17.44
N ASP A 159 19.65 2.18 -17.55
CA ASP A 159 20.98 1.87 -18.07
C ASP A 159 21.74 0.89 -17.13
N GLU A 160 22.71 0.17 -17.68
CA GLU A 160 23.45 -0.87 -16.95
C GLU A 160 24.18 -0.32 -15.70
N SER A 161 24.66 0.93 -15.75
CA SER A 161 25.34 1.56 -14.61
C SER A 161 24.36 1.83 -13.47
N SER A 162 23.20 2.41 -13.78
CA SER A 162 22.11 2.60 -12.81
C SER A 162 21.60 1.27 -12.26
N ALA A 163 21.46 0.23 -13.10
CA ALA A 163 21.05 -1.10 -12.65
C ALA A 163 22.05 -1.72 -11.66
N LYS A 164 23.35 -1.61 -11.94
CA LYS A 164 24.41 -2.02 -11.00
C LYS A 164 24.33 -1.23 -9.70
N ARG A 165 24.11 0.09 -9.77
CA ARG A 165 24.00 0.92 -8.57
C ARG A 165 22.78 0.56 -7.73
N ILE A 166 21.62 0.33 -8.34
CA ILE A 166 20.40 -0.16 -7.67
C ILE A 166 20.70 -1.47 -6.94
N SER A 167 21.35 -2.44 -7.59
CA SER A 167 21.69 -3.73 -6.98
C SER A 167 22.61 -3.57 -5.77
N LEU A 168 23.62 -2.70 -5.86
CA LEU A 168 24.53 -2.41 -4.74
C LEU A 168 23.79 -1.78 -3.54
N ILE A 169 22.91 -0.80 -3.80
CA ILE A 169 22.13 -0.16 -2.73
C ILE A 169 21.17 -1.18 -2.12
N GLN A 170 20.47 -1.97 -2.94
CA GLN A 170 19.53 -2.99 -2.47
C GLN A 170 20.23 -4.02 -1.57
N ASP A 171 21.41 -4.51 -1.97
CA ASP A 171 22.21 -5.45 -1.19
C ASP A 171 22.60 -4.88 0.18
N GLN A 172 22.90 -3.58 0.26
CA GLN A 172 23.15 -2.90 1.54
C GLN A 172 21.91 -2.92 2.45
N PHE A 173 20.71 -2.65 1.91
CA PHE A 173 19.48 -2.73 2.70
C PHE A 173 19.13 -4.16 3.12
N VAL A 174 19.38 -5.16 2.25
CA VAL A 174 19.18 -6.57 2.61
C VAL A 174 20.12 -6.98 3.74
N LYS A 175 21.39 -6.57 3.68
CA LYS A 175 22.37 -6.80 4.76
C LYS A 175 21.98 -6.10 6.05
N ALA A 176 21.57 -4.82 5.98
CA ALA A 176 21.11 -4.06 7.14
C ALA A 176 19.89 -4.73 7.80
N LEU A 177 18.91 -5.14 6.99
CA LEU A 177 17.76 -5.91 7.44
C LEU A 177 18.19 -7.21 8.12
N GLN A 178 19.07 -7.99 7.50
CA GLN A 178 19.57 -9.24 8.07
C GLN A 178 20.25 -9.04 9.42
N ILE A 179 21.14 -8.05 9.53
CA ILE A 179 21.84 -7.72 10.77
C ILE A 179 20.84 -7.37 11.87
N HIS A 180 19.86 -6.51 11.57
CA HIS A 180 18.84 -6.10 12.53
C HIS A 180 17.99 -7.29 12.99
N LEU A 181 17.52 -8.14 12.07
CA LEU A 181 16.70 -9.31 12.40
C LEU A 181 17.44 -10.34 13.25
N CYS A 182 18.74 -10.54 13.02
CA CYS A 182 19.56 -11.44 13.82
C CYS A 182 19.72 -10.98 15.28
N GLN A 183 19.47 -9.72 15.59
CA GLN A 183 19.54 -9.17 16.95
C GLN A 183 18.22 -9.36 17.72
N ILE A 184 17.14 -9.77 17.06
CA ILE A 184 15.82 -9.93 17.67
C ILE A 184 15.61 -11.39 18.05
N GLU A 185 15.56 -11.65 19.36
CA GLU A 185 15.26 -12.98 19.87
C GLU A 185 13.84 -13.41 19.45
N ASN A 186 13.71 -14.58 18.82
CA ASN A 186 12.46 -15.07 18.23
C ASN A 186 11.82 -14.11 17.21
N GLY A 187 12.60 -13.22 16.59
CA GLY A 187 12.16 -12.31 15.54
C GLY A 187 11.92 -12.99 14.19
N PRO A 188 11.36 -12.25 13.21
CA PRO A 188 11.17 -12.78 11.86
C PRO A 188 12.48 -13.16 11.19
N ARG A 189 12.48 -14.27 10.45
CA ARG A 189 13.63 -14.65 9.62
C ARG A 189 13.57 -13.95 8.28
N LEU A 190 14.73 -13.60 7.74
CA LEU A 190 14.85 -13.02 6.39
C LEU A 190 14.20 -13.92 5.33
N SER A 191 14.33 -15.24 5.47
CA SER A 191 13.70 -16.23 4.59
C SER A 191 12.18 -16.12 4.55
N ASP A 192 11.56 -15.91 5.71
CA ASP A 192 10.10 -15.88 5.86
C ASP A 192 9.54 -14.59 5.24
N ILE A 193 10.27 -13.48 5.42
CA ILE A 193 9.95 -12.20 4.79
C ILE A 193 10.07 -12.29 3.26
N PHE A 194 11.16 -12.88 2.74
CA PHE A 194 11.34 -13.04 1.30
C PHE A 194 10.33 -14.01 0.69
N ALA A 195 9.91 -15.05 1.43
CA ALA A 195 8.83 -15.93 1.02
C ALA A 195 7.46 -15.21 0.99
N TRP A 196 7.29 -14.13 1.75
CA TRP A 196 6.08 -13.31 1.77
C TRP A 196 6.00 -12.29 0.61
N LEU A 197 7.13 -11.80 0.09
CA LEU A 197 7.18 -10.80 -0.99
C LEU A 197 6.44 -11.19 -2.29
N PRO A 198 6.46 -12.46 -2.75
CA PRO A 198 5.63 -12.88 -3.89
C PRO A 198 4.13 -12.65 -3.66
N SER A 199 3.61 -12.90 -2.46
CA SER A 199 2.22 -12.66 -2.12
C SER A 199 1.88 -11.16 -2.13
N LEU A 200 2.80 -10.32 -1.64
CA LEU A 200 2.66 -8.86 -1.76
C LEU A 200 2.49 -8.43 -3.22
N ARG A 201 3.33 -8.96 -4.12
CA ARG A 201 3.26 -8.67 -5.56
C ARG A 201 1.94 -9.11 -6.18
N ALA A 202 1.47 -10.30 -5.84
CA ALA A 202 0.21 -10.82 -6.35
C ALA A 202 -0.98 -9.91 -5.98
N VAL A 203 -1.05 -9.44 -4.73
CA VAL A 203 -2.10 -8.51 -4.28
C VAL A 203 -1.94 -7.12 -4.91
N ALA A 204 -0.70 -6.64 -5.06
CA ALA A 204 -0.42 -5.39 -5.74
C ALA A 204 -0.87 -5.41 -7.22
N SER A 205 -0.71 -6.53 -7.92
CA SER A 205 -1.24 -6.68 -9.30
C SER A 205 -2.77 -6.56 -9.35
N LEU A 206 -3.49 -7.15 -8.39
CA LEU A 206 -4.94 -7.00 -8.29
C LEU A 206 -5.36 -5.54 -8.05
N LEU A 207 -4.55 -4.75 -7.34
CA LEU A 207 -4.78 -3.31 -7.17
C LEU A 207 -4.69 -2.57 -8.51
N LEU A 208 -3.70 -2.93 -9.35
CA LEU A 208 -3.47 -2.31 -10.67
C LEU A 208 -4.55 -2.66 -11.70
N GLU A 209 -5.11 -3.87 -11.63
CA GLU A 209 -6.22 -4.30 -12.50
C GLU A 209 -7.55 -3.62 -12.14
N GLY A 210 -7.64 -3.02 -10.95
CA GLY A 210 -8.82 -2.33 -10.44
C GLY A 210 -8.97 -0.88 -10.89
N LYS A 211 -10.23 -0.39 -10.90
CA LYS A 211 -10.56 1.04 -11.10
C LYS A 211 -10.33 1.90 -9.85
N MET A 212 -9.30 1.61 -9.04
CA MET A 212 -8.95 2.31 -7.79
C MET A 212 -10.03 2.34 -6.68
N PHE A 213 -11.13 1.59 -6.78
CA PHE A 213 -12.18 1.53 -5.73
C PHE A 213 -11.67 1.02 -4.37
N TYR A 214 -10.53 0.34 -4.36
CA TYR A 214 -9.87 -0.19 -3.18
C TYR A 214 -9.13 0.85 -2.35
N VAL A 215 -8.78 2.00 -2.95
CA VAL A 215 -7.89 2.98 -2.34
C VAL A 215 -8.45 3.55 -1.02
N PRO A 216 -9.75 3.91 -0.90
CA PRO A 216 -10.34 4.31 0.37
C PRO A 216 -10.28 3.24 1.47
N PHE A 217 -10.24 1.96 1.10
CA PHE A 217 -10.10 0.86 2.05
C PHE A 217 -8.66 0.69 2.54
N LEU A 218 -7.68 0.89 1.66
CA LEU A 218 -6.26 0.86 1.99
C LEU A 218 -5.83 2.07 2.83
N ILE A 219 -6.38 3.25 2.55
CA ILE A 219 -6.07 4.46 3.30
C ILE A 219 -6.94 4.51 4.54
N CYS A 220 -6.28 4.36 5.67
CA CYS A 220 -6.89 4.12 6.95
C CYS A 220 -7.51 5.39 7.57
N ARG A 221 -8.51 6.02 6.92
CA ARG A 221 -9.27 7.18 7.43
C ARG A 221 -10.75 7.17 7.02
N GLU A 222 -11.59 7.77 7.87
CA GLU A 222 -12.93 8.23 7.53
C GLU A 222 -12.84 9.57 6.77
N PRO A 223 -13.64 9.82 5.73
CA PRO A 223 -13.73 11.14 5.10
C PRO A 223 -14.47 12.10 6.04
N THR A 224 -13.77 12.75 6.97
CA THR A 224 -14.38 13.82 7.78
C THR A 224 -14.38 15.13 6.99
N ILE A 225 -15.58 15.70 6.86
CA ILE A 225 -15.85 17.01 6.28
C ILE A 225 -15.12 18.08 7.13
N LEU A 226 -14.38 18.99 6.46
CA LEU A 226 -13.72 20.21 6.97
C LEU A 226 -12.34 20.07 7.66
N HIS A 227 -11.26 20.07 6.86
CA HIS A 227 -10.02 20.88 7.00
C HIS A 227 -9.02 20.44 5.91
N PRO A 228 -8.08 21.28 5.43
CA PRO A 228 -7.09 20.87 4.43
C PRO A 228 -6.28 19.72 5.01
N LEU A 229 -6.47 18.59 4.34
CA LEU A 229 -6.07 17.26 4.72
C LEU A 229 -4.56 17.23 4.99
N LYS A 230 -4.14 17.14 6.25
CA LYS A 230 -2.86 16.53 6.62
C LYS A 230 -3.12 15.05 6.65
N ILE A 231 -2.90 14.36 5.54
CA ILE A 231 -3.07 12.93 5.50
C ILE A 231 -1.89 12.28 6.22
N GLU A 232 -2.15 11.55 7.30
CA GLU A 232 -1.20 10.60 7.86
C GLU A 232 -1.38 9.27 7.14
N ILE A 233 -0.90 9.22 5.90
CA ILE A 233 -0.21 8.00 5.49
C ILE A 233 1.18 8.33 5.99
N ASN A 234 1.61 7.77 7.13
CA ASN A 234 3.02 7.84 7.46
C ASN A 234 3.75 6.96 6.43
N LEU A 235 3.96 7.52 5.24
CA LEU A 235 5.02 7.07 4.35
C LEU A 235 6.38 7.49 4.91
N GLU A 236 6.39 8.33 5.95
CA GLU A 236 7.49 8.57 6.89
C GLU A 236 7.64 7.42 7.89
#